data_AF-A0A0F8ZXB4-F1
#
_entry.id   AF-A0A0F8ZXB4-F1
#
_cell.length_a   1.000
_cell.length_b   1.000
_cell.length_c   1.000
_cell.angle_alpha   90.00
_cell.angle_beta   90.00
_cell.angle_gamma   90.00
#
_symmetry.space_group_name_H-M   'P 1'
#
loop_
_entity.id
_entity.type
_entity.pdbx_description
1 polymer ?
#
loop_
_entity_poly.entity_id
_entity_poly.type
_entity_poly.pdbx_seq_one_letter_code
_entity_poly.pdbx_strand_id
1 'polypeptide(L)'
;MRNIAQGKKRIIKRILQVILIAVIFYFLARNLYINWNKIAQYDWRINYYFLVFSWLLSVGGGFLIALGWNLILRVLGGRLSHKRALKIFFITDLAKYIPGKVWTMVGKVYMCKEEGVPVAVTSTSVVIQPLIQVISGLLIFLLSLPFWTKTSDFMNNLYFLFFLIPVGLLFLHPAIMTKPLNFLLKKLKQKPVEIKIKYRDILLILLLWCGLWILTGITYY
;
A
#
# COMPACT_ATOMS: atom_id res chain seq x y z
N MET A 1 33.34 1.49 -21.57
CA MET A 1 32.17 0.72 -22.06
C MET A 1 30.95 0.70 -21.10
N ARG A 2 31.10 0.78 -19.76
CA ARG A 2 29.98 0.73 -18.80
C ARG A 2 29.00 1.93 -18.87
N ASN A 3 29.46 3.12 -19.27
CA ASN A 3 28.64 4.34 -19.36
C ASN A 3 27.67 4.36 -20.56
N ILE A 4 28.03 3.77 -21.70
CA ILE A 4 27.19 3.77 -22.91
C ILE A 4 25.98 2.84 -22.73
N ALA A 5 26.16 1.70 -22.05
CA ALA A 5 25.09 0.77 -21.73
C ALA A 5 24.06 1.34 -20.72
N GLN A 6 24.50 2.19 -19.78
CA GLN A 6 23.59 2.88 -18.86
C GLN A 6 22.77 3.97 -19.56
N GLY A 7 23.36 4.69 -20.54
CA GLY A 7 22.66 5.67 -21.38
C GLY A 7 21.53 5.06 -22.19
N LYS A 8 21.80 3.95 -22.91
CA LYS A 8 20.78 3.23 -23.70
C LYS A 8 19.61 2.73 -22.85
N LYS A 9 19.87 2.15 -21.66
CA LYS A 9 18.82 1.70 -20.73
C LYS A 9 17.94 2.85 -20.25
N ARG A 10 18.52 4.03 -19.99
CA ARG A 10 17.77 5.22 -19.57
C ARG A 10 16.88 5.77 -20.68
N ILE A 11 17.36 5.77 -21.92
CA ILE A 11 16.60 6.21 -23.11
C ILE A 11 15.45 5.24 -23.40
N ILE A 12 15.71 3.93 -23.45
CA ILE A 12 14.67 2.91 -23.65
C ILE A 12 13.58 3.02 -22.57
N LYS A 13 13.97 3.17 -21.30
CA LYS A 13 13.00 3.37 -20.21
C LYS A 13 12.14 4.62 -20.40
N ARG A 14 12.72 5.74 -20.84
CA ARG A 14 11.97 6.97 -21.13
C ARG A 14 11.03 6.79 -22.30
N ILE A 15 11.47 6.17 -23.40
CA ILE A 15 10.63 5.89 -24.57
C ILE A 15 9.46 5.01 -24.16
N LEU A 16 9.70 3.91 -23.43
CA LEU A 16 8.64 3.04 -22.92
C LEU A 16 7.67 3.79 -22.00
N GLN A 17 8.17 4.67 -21.11
CA GLN A 17 7.32 5.50 -20.26
C GLN A 17 6.44 6.45 -21.09
N VAL A 18 7.01 7.12 -22.09
CA VAL A 18 6.27 8.04 -22.96
C VAL A 18 5.24 7.29 -23.79
N ILE A 19 5.59 6.16 -24.40
CA ILE A 19 4.66 5.31 -25.14
C ILE A 19 3.52 4.86 -24.22
N LEU A 20 3.83 4.35 -23.02
CA LEU A 20 2.82 3.91 -22.07
C LEU A 20 1.86 5.05 -21.67
N ILE A 21 2.41 6.24 -21.38
CA ILE A 21 1.62 7.43 -21.06
C ILE A 21 0.74 7.80 -22.26
N ALA A 22 1.28 7.85 -23.47
CA ALA A 22 0.54 8.18 -24.68
C ALA A 22 -0.60 7.18 -24.95
N VAL A 23 -0.35 5.88 -24.75
CA VAL A 23 -1.37 4.82 -24.88
C VAL A 23 -2.48 5.03 -23.85
N ILE A 24 -2.14 5.26 -22.57
CA ILE A 24 -3.14 5.51 -21.51
C ILE A 24 -4.01 6.73 -21.86
N PHE A 25 -3.39 7.86 -22.21
CA PHE A 25 -4.12 9.07 -22.57
C PHE A 25 -4.96 8.90 -23.84
N TYR A 26 -4.45 8.18 -24.83
CA TYR A 26 -5.21 7.84 -26.04
C TYR A 26 -6.48 7.05 -25.70
N PHE A 27 -6.36 5.99 -24.88
CA PHE A 27 -7.52 5.20 -24.47
C PHE A 27 -8.52 6.01 -23.64
N LEU A 28 -8.04 6.83 -22.69
CA LEU A 28 -8.89 7.70 -21.87
C LEU A 28 -9.62 8.73 -22.74
N ALA A 29 -8.92 9.45 -23.61
CA ALA A 29 -9.51 10.47 -24.48
C ALA A 29 -10.49 9.84 -25.48
N ARG A 30 -10.13 8.71 -26.09
CA ARG A 30 -11.01 7.97 -26.99
C ARG A 30 -12.28 7.49 -26.28
N ASN A 31 -12.15 6.93 -25.07
CA ASN A 31 -13.29 6.45 -24.31
C ASN A 31 -14.22 7.61 -23.89
N LEU A 32 -13.63 8.73 -23.45
CA LEU A 32 -14.36 9.94 -23.11
C LEU A 32 -15.08 10.53 -24.32
N TYR A 33 -14.43 10.59 -25.49
CA TYR A 33 -15.02 11.09 -26.73
C TYR A 33 -16.21 10.23 -27.18
N ILE A 34 -16.03 8.90 -27.24
CA ILE A 34 -17.08 7.97 -27.67
C ILE A 34 -18.28 8.00 -26.72
N ASN A 35 -18.04 8.12 -25.42
CA ASN A 35 -19.09 8.09 -24.41
C ASN A 35 -19.52 9.48 -23.93
N TRP A 36 -19.07 10.56 -24.57
CA TRP A 36 -19.32 11.93 -24.11
C TRP A 36 -20.82 12.23 -23.97
N ASN A 37 -21.61 11.86 -24.98
CA ASN A 37 -23.05 12.06 -24.97
C ASN A 37 -23.73 11.32 -23.81
N LYS A 38 -23.24 10.13 -23.42
CA LYS A 38 -23.79 9.38 -22.28
C LYS A 38 -23.52 10.07 -20.95
N ILE A 39 -22.37 10.73 -20.81
CA ILE A 39 -21.98 11.45 -19.59
C ILE A 39 -22.70 12.80 -19.53
N ALA A 40 -22.74 13.52 -20.65
CA ALA A 40 -23.36 14.85 -20.74
C ALA A 40 -24.87 14.82 -20.52
N GLN A 41 -25.53 13.72 -20.90
CA GLN A 41 -26.97 13.51 -20.72
C GLN A 41 -27.29 12.64 -19.49
N TYR A 42 -26.29 12.29 -18.67
CA TYR A 42 -26.53 11.49 -17.47
C TYR A 42 -27.29 12.31 -16.43
N ASP A 43 -28.44 11.80 -15.98
CA ASP A 43 -29.19 12.39 -14.87
C ASP A 43 -28.49 12.05 -13.56
N TRP A 44 -27.71 12.99 -13.03
CA TRP A 44 -26.92 12.82 -11.81
C TRP A 44 -27.82 12.76 -10.56
N ARG A 45 -28.33 11.57 -10.26
CA ARG A 45 -29.08 11.30 -9.02
C ARG A 45 -28.14 10.89 -7.90
N ILE A 46 -27.51 11.88 -7.27
CA ILE A 46 -26.63 11.64 -6.14
C ILE A 46 -27.49 11.37 -4.89
N ASN A 47 -27.35 10.17 -4.33
CA ASN A 47 -27.92 9.88 -3.03
C ASN A 47 -26.99 10.41 -1.93
N TYR A 48 -27.37 11.54 -1.33
CA TYR A 48 -26.60 12.20 -0.28
C TYR A 48 -26.34 11.32 0.95
N TYR A 49 -27.24 10.38 1.27
CA TYR A 49 -27.04 9.45 2.38
C TYR A 49 -25.83 8.54 2.12
N PHE A 50 -25.77 7.91 0.95
CA PHE A 50 -24.62 7.08 0.56
C PHE A 50 -23.34 7.92 0.38
N LEU A 51 -23.45 9.16 -0.08
CA LEU A 51 -22.32 10.06 -0.20
C LEU A 51 -21.71 10.40 1.18
N VAL A 52 -22.52 10.81 2.15
CA VAL A 52 -22.04 11.14 3.50
C VAL A 52 -21.51 9.89 4.19
N PHE A 53 -22.19 8.75 4.04
CA PHE A 53 -21.76 7.49 4.64
C PHE A 53 -20.40 7.01 4.07
N SER A 54 -20.23 7.02 2.75
CA SER A 54 -18.95 6.67 2.12
C SER A 54 -17.83 7.63 2.50
N TRP A 55 -18.12 8.93 2.61
CA TRP A 55 -17.16 9.93 3.09
C TRP A 55 -16.73 9.66 4.54
N LEU A 56 -17.68 9.44 5.46
CA LEU A 56 -17.40 9.14 6.86
C LEU A 56 -16.57 7.85 7.01
N LEU A 57 -16.93 6.80 6.27
CA LEU A 57 -16.18 5.56 6.25
C LEU A 57 -14.77 5.74 5.66
N SER A 58 -14.61 6.57 4.62
CA SER A 58 -13.31 6.87 4.02
C SER A 58 -12.40 7.61 5.00
N VAL A 59 -12.94 8.62 5.68
CA VAL A 59 -12.23 9.38 6.73
C VAL A 59 -11.85 8.45 7.88
N GLY A 60 -12.81 7.69 8.41
CA GLY A 60 -12.60 6.70 9.47
C GLY A 60 -11.56 5.64 9.08
N GLY A 61 -11.64 5.13 7.86
CA GLY A 61 -10.66 4.20 7.29
C GLY A 61 -9.25 4.80 7.23
N GLY A 62 -9.12 6.07 6.85
CA GLY A 62 -7.85 6.80 6.90
C GLY A 62 -7.24 6.84 8.31
N PHE A 63 -8.05 7.13 9.33
CA PHE A 63 -7.59 7.08 10.73
C PHE A 63 -7.17 5.67 11.14
N LEU A 64 -7.96 4.64 10.79
CA LEU A 64 -7.64 3.26 11.13
C LEU A 64 -6.36 2.76 10.44
N ILE A 65 -6.10 3.16 9.19
CA ILE A 65 -4.84 2.87 8.49
C ILE A 65 -3.66 3.50 9.25
N ALA A 66 -3.79 4.77 9.65
CA ALA A 66 -2.75 5.48 10.39
C ALA A 66 -2.48 4.84 11.77
N LEU A 67 -3.53 4.41 12.47
CA LEU A 67 -3.43 3.66 13.73
C LEU A 67 -2.87 2.24 13.51
N GLY A 68 -3.19 1.59 12.39
CA GLY A 68 -2.63 0.31 11.99
C GLY A 68 -1.13 0.38 11.76
N TRP A 69 -0.64 1.48 11.17
CA TRP A 69 0.80 1.76 11.11
C TRP A 69 1.41 2.01 12.50
N ASN A 70 0.74 2.75 13.38
CA ASN A 70 1.21 2.95 14.77
C ASN A 70 1.31 1.61 15.52
N LEU A 71 0.37 0.69 15.32
CA LEU A 71 0.43 -0.65 15.90
C LEU A 71 1.67 -1.42 15.42
N ILE A 72 1.97 -1.38 14.12
CA ILE A 72 3.21 -1.96 13.56
C ILE A 72 4.45 -1.34 14.24
N LEU A 73 4.48 0.00 14.36
CA LEU A 73 5.58 0.72 15.00
C LEU A 73 5.77 0.27 16.47
N ARG A 74 4.68 0.07 17.22
CA ARG A 74 4.70 -0.41 18.61
C ARG A 74 5.17 -1.84 18.76
N VAL A 75 4.71 -2.73 17.89
CA VAL A 75 5.13 -4.13 17.88
C VAL A 75 6.63 -4.25 17.54
N LEU A 76 7.18 -3.30 16.78
CA LEU A 76 8.61 -3.15 16.54
C LEU A 76 9.39 -2.46 17.68
N GLY A 77 8.73 -2.12 18.79
CA GLY A 77 9.34 -1.49 19.97
C GLY A 77 9.33 0.04 19.98
N GLY A 78 8.74 0.69 18.98
CA GLY A 78 8.61 2.15 18.93
C GLY A 78 7.46 2.65 19.80
N ARG A 79 7.71 3.65 20.66
CA ARG A 79 6.67 4.21 21.53
C ARG A 79 6.21 5.56 20.98
N LEU A 80 4.95 5.61 20.53
CA LEU A 80 4.33 6.84 20.04
C LEU A 80 2.85 6.90 20.47
N SER A 81 2.43 8.07 20.96
CA SER A 81 1.02 8.30 21.29
C SER A 81 0.17 8.27 20.00
N HIS A 82 -1.11 7.88 20.11
CA HIS A 82 -1.99 7.81 18.93
C HIS A 82 -2.09 9.15 18.21
N LYS A 83 -2.24 10.25 18.96
CA LYS A 83 -2.31 11.61 18.41
C LYS A 83 -1.06 11.99 17.59
N ARG A 84 0.13 11.70 18.11
CA ARG A 84 1.40 11.98 17.39
C ARG A 84 1.54 11.11 16.16
N ALA A 85 1.18 9.83 16.26
CA ALA A 85 1.21 8.92 15.12
C ALA A 85 0.27 9.35 14.00
N LEU A 86 -0.96 9.76 14.33
CA LEU A 86 -1.92 10.30 13.35
C LEU A 86 -1.36 11.55 12.66
N LYS A 87 -0.83 12.51 13.44
CA LYS A 87 -0.21 13.73 12.91
C LYS A 87 0.93 13.39 11.94
N ILE A 88 1.88 12.56 12.35
CA ILE A 88 3.01 12.15 11.52
C ILE A 88 2.52 11.42 10.26
N PHE A 89 1.59 10.47 10.40
CA PHE A 89 1.09 9.70 9.28
C PHE A 89 0.46 10.60 8.22
N PHE A 90 -0.49 11.46 8.57
CA PHE A 90 -1.17 12.30 7.58
C PHE A 90 -0.25 13.34 6.94
N ILE A 91 0.63 13.98 7.72
CA ILE A 91 1.60 14.95 7.16
C ILE A 91 2.53 14.27 6.16
N THR A 92 3.04 13.08 6.50
CA THR A 92 4.00 12.36 5.64
C THR A 92 3.33 11.66 4.47
N ASP A 93 2.05 11.31 4.58
CA ASP A 93 1.29 10.70 3.49
C ASP A 93 1.03 11.71 2.36
N LEU A 94 0.93 13.02 2.66
CA LEU A 94 0.90 14.07 1.62
C LEU A 94 2.19 14.10 0.78
N ALA A 95 3.32 13.64 1.32
CA ALA A 95 4.58 13.62 0.60
C ALA A 95 4.58 12.62 -0.58
N LYS A 96 3.62 11.69 -0.65
CA LYS A 96 3.49 10.75 -1.78
C LYS A 96 3.12 11.44 -3.09
N TYR A 97 2.57 12.66 -3.02
CA TYR A 97 2.24 13.49 -4.17
C TYR A 97 3.45 14.27 -4.70
N ILE A 98 4.58 14.27 -3.97
CA ILE A 98 5.81 14.93 -4.39
C ILE A 98 6.63 13.97 -5.28
N PRO A 99 7.19 14.43 -6.41
CA PRO A 99 8.05 13.61 -7.25
C PRO A 99 9.27 13.11 -6.46
N GLY A 100 9.41 11.78 -6.39
CA GLY A 100 10.43 11.07 -5.62
C GLY A 100 9.80 10.13 -4.61
N LYS A 101 9.78 8.82 -4.89
CA LYS A 101 9.06 7.78 -4.12
C LYS A 101 9.53 7.59 -2.66
N VAL A 102 10.44 8.41 -2.15
CA VAL A 102 11.11 8.25 -0.87
C VAL A 102 10.65 9.27 0.19
N TRP A 103 9.92 10.32 -0.20
CA TRP A 103 9.61 11.43 0.71
C TRP A 103 8.74 11.02 1.90
N THR A 104 7.74 10.17 1.70
CA THR A 104 6.92 9.62 2.81
C THR A 104 7.77 8.86 3.83
N MET A 105 8.74 8.08 3.36
CA MET A 105 9.65 7.34 4.24
C MET A 105 10.58 8.28 5.00
N VAL A 106 11.21 9.22 4.30
CA VAL A 106 12.12 10.21 4.90
C VAL A 106 11.39 11.05 5.93
N GLY A 107 10.19 11.53 5.61
CA GLY A 107 9.36 12.32 6.53
C GLY A 107 8.99 11.54 7.79
N LYS A 108 8.55 10.28 7.66
CA LYS A 108 8.25 9.44 8.82
C LYS A 108 9.49 9.22 9.69
N VAL A 109 10.62 8.89 9.08
CA VAL A 109 11.89 8.68 9.80
C VAL A 109 12.33 9.95 10.54
N TYR A 110 12.26 11.11 9.88
CA TYR A 110 12.63 12.39 10.46
C TYR A 110 11.74 12.74 11.66
N MET A 111 10.42 12.78 11.47
CA MET A 111 9.48 13.19 12.53
C MET A 111 9.44 12.19 13.70
N CYS A 112 9.52 10.88 13.42
CA CYS A 112 9.60 9.87 14.48
C CYS A 112 10.91 9.97 15.28
N LYS A 113 12.02 10.37 14.63
CA LYS A 113 13.30 10.60 15.32
C LYS A 113 13.20 11.79 16.29
N GLU A 114 12.51 12.87 15.90
CA GLU A 114 12.23 14.00 16.80
C GLU A 114 11.40 13.58 18.03
N GLU A 115 10.54 12.58 17.86
CA GLU A 115 9.75 11.98 18.93
C GLU A 115 10.50 10.89 19.73
N GLY A 116 11.81 10.72 19.49
CA GLY A 116 12.67 9.77 20.20
C GLY A 116 12.55 8.32 19.74
N VAL A 117 11.82 8.03 18.66
CA VAL A 117 11.70 6.68 18.11
C VAL A 117 12.95 6.34 17.29
N PRO A 118 13.60 5.18 17.49
CA PRO A 118 14.77 4.80 16.73
C PRO A 118 14.52 4.79 15.20
N VAL A 119 15.49 5.30 14.44
CA VAL A 119 15.43 5.34 12.96
C VAL A 119 15.25 3.93 12.38
N ALA A 120 15.94 2.94 12.96
CA ALA A 120 15.84 1.56 12.52
C ALA A 120 14.41 1.01 12.67
N VAL A 121 13.76 1.27 13.81
CA VAL A 121 12.36 0.86 14.09
C VAL A 121 11.40 1.53 13.11
N THR A 122 11.53 2.84 12.91
CA THR A 122 10.66 3.59 12.01
C THR A 122 10.83 3.14 10.55
N SER A 123 12.07 3.01 10.09
CA SER A 123 12.37 2.54 8.71
C SER A 123 11.79 1.16 8.46
N THR A 124 11.89 0.27 9.46
CA THR A 124 11.29 -1.06 9.42
C THR A 124 9.78 -0.99 9.29
N SER A 125 9.12 -0.17 10.11
CA SER A 125 7.66 -0.03 10.06
C SER A 125 7.15 0.43 8.69
N VAL A 126 7.89 1.32 8.02
CA VAL A 126 7.53 1.88 6.71
C VAL A 126 7.70 0.86 5.58
N VAL A 127 8.60 -0.11 5.73
CA VAL A 127 8.76 -1.22 4.77
C VAL A 127 7.74 -2.33 5.04
N ILE A 128 7.49 -2.65 6.31
CA ILE A 128 6.55 -3.71 6.72
C ILE A 128 5.11 -3.35 6.36
N GLN A 129 4.70 -2.09 6.58
CA GLN A 129 3.33 -1.62 6.31
C GLN A 129 2.83 -1.98 4.88
N PRO A 130 3.51 -1.57 3.78
CA PRO A 130 3.05 -1.88 2.44
C PRO A 130 3.10 -3.38 2.12
N LEU A 131 4.01 -4.15 2.72
CA LEU A 131 4.02 -5.62 2.55
C LEU A 131 2.76 -6.25 3.13
N ILE A 132 2.40 -5.89 4.36
CA ILE A 132 1.16 -6.33 5.00
C ILE A 132 -0.04 -5.87 4.17
N GLN A 133 -0.04 -4.63 3.70
CA GLN A 133 -1.13 -4.08 2.88
C GLN A 133 -1.32 -4.86 1.56
N VAL A 134 -0.24 -5.18 0.85
CA VAL A 134 -0.30 -5.95 -0.41
C VAL A 134 -0.77 -7.38 -0.15
N ILE A 135 -0.24 -8.03 0.89
CA ILE A 135 -0.57 -9.43 1.19
C ILE A 135 -2.01 -9.54 1.69
N SER A 136 -2.47 -8.65 2.57
CA SER A 136 -3.88 -8.59 2.97
C SER A 136 -4.81 -8.33 1.78
N GLY A 137 -4.42 -7.44 0.85
CA GLY A 137 -5.21 -7.15 -0.35
C GLY A 137 -5.31 -8.35 -1.28
N LEU A 138 -4.19 -9.06 -1.47
CA LEU A 138 -4.17 -10.31 -2.22
C LEU A 138 -5.06 -11.38 -1.57
N LEU A 139 -5.02 -11.52 -0.24
CA LEU A 139 -5.89 -12.44 0.48
C LEU A 139 -7.37 -12.11 0.28
N ILE A 140 -7.77 -10.85 0.47
CA ILE A 140 -9.15 -10.42 0.25
C ILE A 140 -9.58 -10.62 -1.20
N PHE A 141 -8.72 -10.30 -2.16
CA PHE A 141 -8.98 -10.56 -3.58
C PHE A 141 -9.26 -12.05 -3.84
N LEU A 142 -8.37 -12.95 -3.39
CA LEU A 142 -8.52 -14.39 -3.58
C LEU A 142 -9.77 -14.94 -2.87
N LEU A 143 -10.05 -14.47 -1.65
CA LEU A 143 -11.25 -14.85 -0.91
C LEU A 143 -12.53 -14.34 -1.58
N SER A 144 -12.47 -13.24 -2.33
CA SER A 144 -13.61 -12.71 -3.06
C SER A 144 -13.91 -13.47 -4.35
N LEU A 145 -12.91 -14.12 -4.98
CA LEU A 145 -13.04 -14.78 -6.28
C LEU A 145 -14.22 -15.77 -6.37
N PRO A 146 -14.45 -16.67 -5.38
CA PRO A 146 -15.57 -17.61 -5.44
C PRO A 146 -16.95 -16.94 -5.47
N PHE A 147 -17.05 -15.69 -5.04
CA PHE A 147 -18.31 -14.93 -5.00
C PHE A 147 -18.58 -14.16 -6.30
N TRP A 148 -17.67 -14.21 -7.28
CA TRP A 148 -17.85 -13.53 -8.56
C TRP A 148 -18.70 -14.43 -9.46
N THR A 149 -20.02 -14.21 -9.42
CA THR A 149 -21.04 -15.08 -10.06
C THR A 149 -21.26 -14.84 -11.55
N LYS A 150 -20.71 -13.77 -12.13
CA LYS A 150 -20.86 -13.39 -13.55
C LYS A 150 -19.52 -13.29 -14.27
N THR A 151 -18.70 -14.32 -14.15
CA THR A 151 -17.32 -14.27 -14.62
C THR A 151 -17.06 -15.29 -15.73
N SER A 152 -16.35 -14.86 -16.76
CA SER A 152 -16.00 -15.68 -17.93
C SER A 152 -15.10 -16.86 -17.57
N ASP A 153 -14.95 -17.84 -18.46
CA ASP A 153 -14.09 -19.03 -18.28
C ASP A 153 -12.65 -18.68 -17.87
N PHE A 154 -12.17 -17.49 -18.23
CA PHE A 154 -10.88 -16.94 -17.79
C PHE A 154 -10.72 -16.92 -16.26
N MET A 155 -11.79 -16.67 -15.52
CA MET A 155 -11.76 -16.49 -14.06
C MET A 155 -11.85 -17.80 -13.31
N ASN A 156 -12.50 -18.82 -13.89
CA ASN A 156 -12.36 -20.20 -13.43
C ASN A 156 -10.91 -20.69 -13.55
N ASN A 157 -10.13 -20.14 -14.48
CA ASN A 157 -8.72 -20.45 -14.58
C ASN A 157 -7.86 -19.71 -13.53
N LEU A 158 -8.40 -18.80 -12.71
CA LEU A 158 -7.62 -18.07 -11.71
C LEU A 158 -7.51 -18.80 -10.36
N TYR A 159 -8.18 -19.94 -10.17
CA TYR A 159 -8.09 -20.69 -8.91
C TYR A 159 -6.67 -21.17 -8.58
N PHE A 160 -5.77 -21.32 -9.56
CA PHE A 160 -4.34 -21.60 -9.27
C PHE A 160 -3.67 -20.47 -8.45
N LEU A 161 -4.22 -19.25 -8.45
CA LEU A 161 -3.68 -18.16 -7.64
C LEU A 161 -3.85 -18.40 -6.13
N PHE A 162 -4.70 -19.33 -5.70
CA PHE A 162 -4.77 -19.72 -4.29
C PHE A 162 -3.44 -20.28 -3.77
N PHE A 163 -2.57 -20.82 -4.64
CA PHE A 163 -1.21 -21.20 -4.27
C PHE A 163 -0.33 -20.01 -3.83
N LEU A 164 -0.72 -18.77 -4.13
CA LEU A 164 -0.03 -17.58 -3.63
C LEU A 164 -0.30 -17.28 -2.16
N ILE A 165 -1.36 -17.83 -1.57
CA ILE A 165 -1.68 -17.65 -0.13
C ILE A 165 -0.54 -18.12 0.76
N PRO A 166 -0.09 -19.40 0.68
CA PRO A 166 1.03 -19.87 1.51
C PRO A 166 2.32 -19.11 1.21
N VAL A 167 2.56 -18.71 -0.04
CA VAL A 167 3.72 -17.89 -0.43
C VAL A 167 3.68 -16.53 0.27
N GLY A 168 2.54 -15.83 0.23
CA GLY A 168 2.35 -14.54 0.91
C GLY A 168 2.54 -14.64 2.43
N LEU A 169 1.98 -15.67 3.06
CA LEU A 169 2.17 -15.92 4.50
C LEU A 169 3.63 -16.21 4.84
N LEU A 170 4.33 -16.96 4.00
CA LEU A 170 5.76 -17.23 4.16
C LEU A 170 6.59 -15.94 4.06
N PHE A 171 6.27 -15.03 3.14
CA PHE A 171 6.92 -13.71 3.04
C PHE A 171 6.73 -12.84 4.30
N LEU A 172 5.65 -13.03 5.05
CA LEU A 172 5.39 -12.35 6.33
C LEU A 172 6.12 -13.00 7.51
N HIS A 173 6.79 -14.13 7.32
CA HIS A 173 7.51 -14.78 8.39
C HIS A 173 8.64 -13.87 8.92
N PRO A 174 8.77 -13.65 10.25
CA PRO A 174 9.76 -12.74 10.83
C PRO A 174 11.19 -12.98 10.34
N ALA A 175 11.57 -14.25 10.15
CA ALA A 175 12.90 -14.62 9.66
C ALA A 175 13.20 -14.18 8.22
N ILE A 176 12.17 -13.98 7.39
CA ILE A 176 12.31 -13.52 6.00
C ILE A 176 12.28 -11.99 5.96
N MET A 177 11.46 -11.35 6.79
CA MET A 177 11.40 -9.90 6.89
C MET A 177 12.68 -9.28 7.48
N THR A 178 13.28 -9.95 8.47
CA THR A 178 14.49 -9.47 9.17
C THR A 178 15.75 -9.43 8.31
N LYS A 179 15.91 -10.36 7.34
CA LYS A 179 17.12 -10.46 6.51
C LYS A 179 17.35 -9.25 5.58
N PRO A 180 16.42 -8.89 4.67
CA PRO A 180 16.59 -7.72 3.80
C PRO A 180 16.58 -6.41 4.59
N LEU A 181 15.87 -6.39 5.71
CA LEU A 181 15.84 -5.25 6.61
C LEU A 181 17.21 -5.02 7.26
N ASN A 182 17.82 -6.04 7.87
CA ASN A 182 19.14 -5.93 8.46
C ASN A 182 20.22 -5.65 7.42
N PHE A 183 20.05 -6.13 6.18
CA PHE A 183 20.88 -5.72 5.05
C PHE A 183 20.77 -4.21 4.75
N LEU A 184 19.54 -3.68 4.68
CA LEU A 184 19.30 -2.25 4.46
C LEU A 184 19.88 -1.39 5.61
N LEU A 185 19.69 -1.84 6.87
CA LEU A 185 20.19 -1.16 8.06
C LEU A 185 21.71 -1.14 8.12
N LYS A 186 22.39 -2.26 7.79
CA LYS A 186 23.85 -2.31 7.64
C LYS A 186 24.34 -1.31 6.60
N LYS A 187 23.66 -1.21 5.46
CA LYS A 187 23.99 -0.25 4.40
C LYS A 187 23.81 1.21 4.86
N LEU A 188 22.88 1.46 5.77
CA LEU A 188 22.62 2.76 6.40
C LEU A 188 23.46 3.00 7.68
N LYS A 189 24.43 2.13 7.99
CA LYS A 189 25.27 2.18 9.21
C LYS A 189 24.45 2.22 10.53
N GLN A 190 23.26 1.63 10.52
CA GLN A 190 22.37 1.54 11.69
C GLN A 190 22.57 0.21 12.42
N LYS A 191 22.29 0.17 13.73
CA LYS A 191 22.33 -1.07 14.51
C LYS A 191 21.29 -2.06 13.95
N PRO A 192 21.63 -3.36 13.77
CA PRO A 192 20.68 -4.37 13.32
C PRO A 192 19.51 -4.48 14.31
N VAL A 193 18.31 -4.66 13.79
CA VAL A 193 17.12 -4.81 14.62
C VAL A 193 16.91 -6.30 14.87
N GLU A 194 17.04 -6.71 16.13
CA GLU A 194 16.51 -7.98 16.60
C GLU A 194 15.00 -7.84 16.74
N ILE A 195 14.27 -8.15 15.68
CA ILE A 195 12.82 -8.16 15.70
C ILE A 195 12.37 -9.35 16.56
N LYS A 196 12.14 -9.11 17.85
CA LYS A 196 11.48 -10.06 18.76
C LYS A 196 9.95 -10.03 18.56
N ILE A 197 9.49 -10.11 17.31
CA ILE A 197 8.05 -10.15 17.00
C ILE A 197 7.59 -11.60 16.97
N LYS A 198 6.52 -11.89 17.72
CA LYS A 198 5.84 -13.18 17.64
C LYS A 198 5.03 -13.22 16.33
N TYR A 199 5.07 -14.36 15.64
CA TYR A 199 4.31 -14.55 14.40
C TYR A 199 2.80 -14.27 14.57
N ARG A 200 2.25 -14.56 15.77
CA ARG A 200 0.88 -14.22 16.16
C ARG A 200 0.55 -12.73 15.99
N ASP A 201 1.47 -11.84 16.38
CA ASP A 201 1.21 -10.40 16.31
C ASP A 201 1.19 -9.92 14.85
N ILE A 202 2.01 -10.53 13.99
CA ILE A 202 1.97 -10.28 12.53
C ILE A 202 0.65 -10.76 11.94
N LEU A 203 0.15 -11.94 12.33
CA LEU A 203 -1.14 -12.46 11.86
C LEU A 203 -2.32 -11.59 12.32
N LEU A 204 -2.29 -11.10 13.57
CA LEU A 204 -3.32 -10.18 14.08
C LEU A 204 -3.31 -8.85 13.33
N ILE A 205 -2.13 -8.30 13.05
CA ILE A 205 -2.00 -7.11 12.21
C ILE A 205 -2.53 -7.45 10.81
N LEU A 206 -2.13 -8.56 10.19
CA LEU A 206 -2.60 -8.97 8.87
C LEU A 206 -4.14 -9.04 8.82
N LEU A 207 -4.77 -9.67 9.82
CA LEU A 207 -6.22 -9.76 9.93
C LEU A 207 -6.87 -8.38 10.04
N LEU A 208 -6.30 -7.47 10.84
CA LEU A 208 -6.76 -6.10 10.94
C LEU A 208 -6.71 -5.41 9.57
N TRP A 209 -5.62 -5.58 8.82
CA TRP A 209 -5.47 -4.99 7.48
C TRP A 209 -6.40 -5.63 6.44
N CYS A 210 -6.73 -6.92 6.55
CA CYS A 210 -7.81 -7.54 5.78
C CYS A 210 -9.17 -6.87 6.07
N GLY A 211 -9.45 -6.59 7.35
CA GLY A 211 -10.63 -5.82 7.76
C GLY A 211 -10.64 -4.40 7.17
N LEU A 212 -9.49 -3.74 7.08
CA LEU A 212 -9.38 -2.44 6.41
C LEU A 212 -9.68 -2.52 4.91
N TRP A 213 -9.24 -3.58 4.23
CA TRP A 213 -9.60 -3.81 2.83
C TRP A 213 -11.12 -3.97 2.63
N ILE A 214 -11.78 -4.73 3.51
CA ILE A 214 -13.24 -4.88 3.49
C ILE A 214 -13.93 -3.53 3.73
N LEU A 215 -13.49 -2.78 4.75
CA LEU A 215 -14.01 -1.45 5.05
C LEU A 215 -13.88 -0.51 3.84
N THR A 216 -12.70 -0.50 3.20
CA THR A 216 -12.51 0.29 1.97
C THR A 216 -13.37 -0.23 0.82
N GLY A 217 -13.59 -1.53 0.69
CA GLY A 217 -14.52 -2.08 -0.31
C GLY A 217 -15.94 -1.53 -0.15
N ILE A 218 -16.44 -1.48 1.10
CA ILE A 218 -17.76 -0.94 1.43
C ILE A 218 -17.87 0.55 1.09
N THR A 219 -16.77 1.32 1.14
CA THR A 219 -16.81 2.75 0.77
C THR A 219 -17.13 2.98 -0.72
N TYR A 220 -16.85 2.00 -1.59
CA TYR A 220 -16.99 2.14 -3.04
C TYR A 220 -18.21 1.42 -3.64
N TYR A 221 -18.97 0.68 -2.83
CA TYR A 221 -20.15 -0.06 -3.27
C TYR A 221 -21.43 0.64 -2.79
#